data_AF-A0A1F5VFT8-F1
#
_entry.id   AF-A0A1F5VFT8-F1
#
_cell.length_a   1.000
_cell.length_b   1.000
_cell.length_c   1.000
_cell.angle_alpha   90.00
_cell.angle_beta   90.00
_cell.angle_gamma   90.00
#
_symmetry.space_group_name_H-M   'P 1'
#
loop_
_entity.id
_entity.type
_entity.pdbx_description
1 polymer ?
#
loop_
_entity_poly.entity_id
_entity_poly.type
_entity_poly.pdbx_seq_one_letter_code
_entity_poly.pdbx_strand_id
1 'polypeptide(L)'
;MTNVFITVTNKKFFSVFFRVGLLFVLFSVWPLLAAAQATLFISPSSGAYRTGELFSVLVSVNTGGQAINAASAVVNFDNARLDITSIGYAQSIFNLWTDEPKFSNAAGTVRFSGGLPNPGFIGSSGSVLRITFKPKAAGQAPVVFSSGSVLANDGKGTNILDAMRGALFTITSAVEKPSAPAPAPAAKPVFEEVEKPLAPPTITEWPKELEAGQVLSVKGLGYPNGKILIAVQKGLDDPRVDERFAGSDGRFNYTYGKTVETGLYRLWAKNVSPDGVVSASSDIVTIEITAPLFFRIGTIALNYASIIITLLALILLLILIMLWIWWRVRKWQERQGIEIHEAEKSLHEGFEKLQSGLRKYMRYLTATKSIEDIKRREGETEEELEEELKDIESDIEKEIEDVEEISERKKHKHYGHEDYDHSRDRR
;
A
#
# COMPACT_ATOMS: atom_id res chain seq x y z
N MET A 1 9.27 57.09 -0.37
CA MET A 1 10.08 55.85 -0.54
C MET A 1 9.71 54.85 0.56
N THR A 2 8.46 54.37 0.55
CA THR A 2 7.84 53.75 1.75
C THR A 2 7.36 52.31 1.54
N ASN A 3 7.55 51.74 0.33
CA ASN A 3 7.03 50.41 -0.02
C ASN A 3 8.08 49.31 -0.20
N VAL A 4 9.38 49.59 0.02
CA VAL A 4 10.47 48.64 -0.33
C VAL A 4 11.03 47.88 0.88
N PHE A 5 10.89 48.39 2.11
CA PHE A 5 11.51 47.77 3.29
C PHE A 5 10.65 46.69 4.00
N ILE A 6 9.36 46.59 3.70
CA ILE A 6 8.46 45.57 4.30
C ILE A 6 8.59 44.20 3.59
N THR A 7 9.17 44.16 2.39
CA THR A 7 9.15 42.97 1.52
C THR A 7 10.39 42.07 1.59
N VAL A 8 11.51 42.53 2.16
CA VAL A 8 12.80 41.81 2.03
C VAL A 8 13.10 40.88 3.21
N THR A 9 12.73 41.25 4.43
CA THR A 9 12.99 40.44 5.65
C THR A 9 12.01 39.27 5.82
N ASN A 10 10.82 39.35 5.22
CA ASN A 10 9.84 38.25 5.20
C ASN A 10 10.26 37.08 4.30
N LYS A 11 11.10 37.33 3.27
CA LYS A 11 11.48 36.30 2.28
C LYS A 11 12.50 35.29 2.80
N LYS A 12 13.50 35.71 3.58
CA LYS A 12 14.59 34.82 4.04
C LYS A 12 14.13 33.87 5.14
N PHE A 13 13.35 34.35 6.12
CA PHE A 13 12.83 33.51 7.21
C PHE A 13 11.77 32.52 6.70
N PHE A 14 10.90 32.96 5.78
CA PHE A 14 10.00 32.06 5.06
C PHE A 14 10.77 30.99 4.26
N SER A 15 11.92 31.34 3.66
CA SER A 15 12.72 30.38 2.89
C SER A 15 13.35 29.26 3.71
N VAL A 16 13.74 29.51 4.96
CA VAL A 16 14.36 28.48 5.83
C VAL A 16 13.30 27.49 6.33
N PHE A 17 12.16 27.99 6.81
CA PHE A 17 11.03 27.13 7.21
C PHE A 17 10.43 26.38 6.02
N PHE A 18 10.37 27.01 4.84
CA PHE A 18 9.98 26.34 3.60
C PHE A 18 10.96 25.22 3.23
N ARG A 19 12.29 25.43 3.35
CA ARG A 19 13.30 24.41 3.07
C ARG A 19 13.27 23.24 4.06
N VAL A 20 13.07 23.49 5.36
CA VAL A 20 12.96 22.44 6.38
C VAL A 20 11.65 21.66 6.25
N GLY A 21 10.53 22.35 5.97
CA GLY A 21 9.25 21.72 5.66
C GLY A 21 9.31 20.90 4.36
N LEU A 22 9.97 21.41 3.31
CA LEU A 22 10.17 20.70 2.05
C LEU A 22 11.05 19.45 2.23
N LEU A 23 12.11 19.52 3.04
CA LEU A 23 12.95 18.37 3.40
C LEU A 23 12.16 17.31 4.20
N PHE A 24 11.27 17.72 5.11
CA PHE A 24 10.45 16.79 5.89
C PHE A 24 9.31 16.17 5.07
N VAL A 25 8.74 16.92 4.11
CA VAL A 25 7.81 16.39 3.10
C VAL A 25 8.55 15.44 2.15
N LEU A 26 9.75 15.76 1.69
CA LEU A 26 10.56 14.85 0.87
C LEU A 26 10.94 13.56 1.63
N PHE A 27 11.10 13.62 2.95
CA PHE A 27 11.38 12.43 3.78
C PHE A 27 10.12 11.64 4.17
N SER A 28 8.98 12.30 4.33
CA SER A 28 7.67 11.65 4.59
C SER A 28 7.01 11.10 3.32
N VAL A 29 7.42 11.61 2.16
CA VAL A 29 7.04 11.14 0.81
C VAL A 29 8.15 10.26 0.24
N TRP A 30 9.15 9.85 1.03
CA TRP A 30 10.00 8.73 0.64
C TRP A 30 9.05 7.55 0.45
N PRO A 31 8.86 7.10 -0.81
CA PRO A 31 7.80 6.15 -1.05
C PRO A 31 8.17 4.89 -0.28
N LEU A 32 7.23 4.40 0.54
CA LEU A 32 7.09 2.97 0.73
C LEU A 32 6.94 2.37 -0.67
N LEU A 33 8.06 2.14 -1.36
CA LEU A 33 8.18 1.21 -2.45
C LEU A 33 8.11 -0.20 -1.87
N ALA A 34 7.08 -0.49 -1.08
CA ALA A 34 6.49 -1.81 -1.09
C ALA A 34 5.58 -1.84 -2.31
N ALA A 35 6.19 -1.87 -3.51
CA ALA A 35 5.45 -2.34 -4.67
C ALA A 35 4.97 -3.74 -4.29
N ALA A 36 3.66 -3.99 -4.30
CA ALA A 36 3.18 -5.34 -4.07
C ALA A 36 3.83 -6.24 -5.12
N GLN A 37 4.53 -7.27 -4.66
CA GLN A 37 5.32 -8.14 -5.52
C GLN A 37 4.43 -9.31 -5.95
N ALA A 38 3.76 -9.17 -7.10
CA ALA A 38 2.98 -10.26 -7.63
C ALA A 38 3.90 -11.40 -8.06
N THR A 39 3.47 -12.64 -7.86
CA THR A 39 4.22 -13.84 -8.27
C THR A 39 3.33 -14.73 -9.12
N LEU A 40 3.79 -15.08 -10.33
CA LEU A 40 3.23 -16.17 -11.10
C LEU A 40 3.88 -17.48 -10.67
N PHE A 41 3.10 -18.53 -10.48
CA PHE A 41 3.64 -19.81 -10.03
C PHE A 41 2.88 -21.02 -10.57
N ILE A 42 3.55 -22.17 -10.62
CA ILE A 42 2.96 -23.45 -10.99
C ILE A 42 2.76 -24.31 -9.73
N SER A 43 1.59 -24.94 -9.63
CA SER A 43 1.16 -25.75 -8.50
C SER A 43 0.57 -27.08 -8.98
N PRO A 44 1.11 -28.26 -8.59
CA PRO A 44 2.28 -28.44 -7.75
C PRO A 44 3.59 -27.95 -8.39
N SER A 45 4.55 -27.55 -7.55
CA SER A 45 5.91 -27.17 -8.00
C SER A 45 6.83 -28.38 -8.23
N SER A 46 6.42 -29.56 -7.78
CA SER A 46 7.12 -30.82 -8.04
C SER A 46 6.19 -32.02 -7.88
N GLY A 47 6.60 -33.18 -8.38
CA GLY A 47 5.82 -34.41 -8.31
C GLY A 47 6.48 -35.54 -9.07
N ALA A 48 6.13 -36.78 -8.75
CA ALA A 48 6.62 -37.97 -9.44
C ALA A 48 5.47 -38.67 -10.15
N TYR A 49 5.61 -38.89 -11.46
CA TYR A 49 4.57 -39.49 -12.31
C TYR A 49 5.16 -40.58 -13.19
N ARG A 50 4.35 -41.58 -13.55
CA ARG A 50 4.78 -42.63 -14.48
C ARG A 50 4.51 -42.24 -15.93
N THR A 51 5.32 -42.80 -16.83
CA THR A 51 5.06 -42.68 -18.27
C THR A 51 3.63 -43.16 -18.58
N GLY A 52 2.85 -42.35 -19.30
CA GLY A 52 1.45 -42.61 -19.63
C GLY A 52 0.41 -42.16 -18.58
N GLU A 53 0.82 -41.85 -17.34
CA GLU A 53 -0.07 -41.40 -16.27
C GLU A 53 -0.38 -39.90 -16.40
N LEU A 54 -1.64 -39.54 -16.62
CA LEU A 54 -2.03 -38.13 -16.73
C LEU A 54 -1.93 -37.44 -15.37
N PHE A 55 -1.37 -36.23 -15.37
CA PHE A 55 -1.37 -35.36 -14.19
C PHE A 55 -1.72 -33.93 -14.57
N SER A 56 -2.22 -33.15 -13.62
CA SER A 56 -2.63 -31.76 -13.86
C SER A 56 -1.89 -30.80 -12.96
N VAL A 57 -1.53 -29.65 -13.51
CA VAL A 57 -0.93 -28.52 -12.79
C VAL A 57 -1.80 -27.28 -12.98
N LEU A 58 -1.70 -26.36 -12.04
CA LEU A 58 -2.33 -25.05 -12.08
C LEU A 58 -1.27 -23.98 -12.29
N VAL A 59 -1.52 -23.09 -13.24
CA VAL A 59 -0.86 -21.79 -13.32
C VAL A 59 -1.67 -20.83 -12.47
N SER A 60 -1.03 -20.23 -11.47
CA SER A 60 -1.67 -19.38 -10.48
C SER A 60 -0.91 -18.07 -10.28
N VAL A 61 -1.60 -17.08 -9.71
CA VAL A 61 -1.05 -15.77 -9.35
C VAL A 61 -1.26 -15.47 -7.86
N ASN A 62 -0.20 -15.01 -7.20
CA ASN A 62 -0.26 -14.34 -5.92
C ASN A 62 -0.13 -12.84 -6.19
N THR A 63 -1.09 -12.03 -5.74
CA THR A 63 -1.13 -10.61 -6.08
C THR A 63 -0.32 -9.72 -5.13
N GLY A 64 0.30 -10.29 -4.09
CA GLY A 64 1.06 -9.52 -3.10
C GLY A 64 0.19 -8.54 -2.28
N GLY A 65 -1.13 -8.73 -2.28
CA GLY A 65 -2.09 -7.85 -1.59
C GLY A 65 -2.61 -6.66 -2.41
N GLN A 66 -2.11 -6.44 -3.62
CA GLN A 66 -2.64 -5.44 -4.55
C GLN A 66 -3.68 -6.06 -5.50
N ALA A 67 -4.69 -5.28 -5.89
CA ALA A 67 -5.66 -5.73 -6.89
C ALA A 67 -5.02 -5.78 -8.28
N ILE A 68 -5.26 -6.86 -9.01
CA ILE A 68 -4.82 -7.04 -10.40
C ILE A 68 -6.02 -7.12 -11.33
N ASN A 69 -5.86 -6.66 -12.57
CA ASN A 69 -6.89 -6.75 -13.59
C ASN A 69 -6.46 -7.53 -14.83
N ALA A 70 -5.17 -7.85 -14.98
CA ALA A 70 -4.70 -8.65 -16.10
C ALA A 70 -3.44 -9.42 -15.74
N ALA A 71 -3.26 -10.58 -16.37
CA ALA A 71 -1.98 -11.25 -16.42
C ALA A 71 -1.78 -11.93 -17.77
N SER A 72 -0.53 -11.97 -18.20
CA SER A 72 -0.12 -12.71 -19.39
C SER A 72 1.14 -13.50 -19.09
N ALA A 73 1.30 -14.66 -19.70
CA ALA A 73 2.54 -15.41 -19.60
C ALA A 73 2.76 -16.37 -20.76
N VAL A 74 4.03 -16.73 -20.96
CA VAL A 74 4.46 -17.84 -21.80
C VAL A 74 5.17 -18.85 -20.89
N VAL A 75 4.68 -20.09 -20.92
CA VAL A 75 5.22 -21.22 -20.14
C VAL A 75 5.83 -22.21 -21.11
N ASN A 76 7.06 -22.63 -20.83
CA ASN A 76 7.77 -23.66 -21.58
C ASN A 76 7.78 -24.96 -20.78
N PHE A 77 7.63 -26.09 -21.46
CA PHE A 77 7.75 -27.43 -20.89
C PHE A 77 8.68 -28.29 -21.75
N ASP A 78 9.30 -29.28 -21.13
CA ASP A 78 10.12 -30.27 -21.83
C ASP A 78 9.25 -31.17 -22.71
N ASN A 79 9.16 -30.83 -23.99
CA ASN A 79 8.40 -31.57 -24.98
C ASN A 79 9.07 -32.87 -25.44
N ALA A 80 10.28 -33.22 -24.98
CA ALA A 80 10.83 -34.55 -25.16
C ALA A 80 10.21 -35.53 -24.15
N ARG A 81 9.75 -35.03 -22.99
CA ARG A 81 9.26 -35.84 -21.86
C ARG A 81 7.77 -35.70 -21.60
N LEU A 82 7.16 -34.58 -21.95
CA LEU A 82 5.75 -34.28 -21.70
C LEU A 82 5.03 -33.91 -23.00
N ASP A 83 3.78 -34.34 -23.12
CA ASP A 83 2.79 -33.74 -24.03
C ASP A 83 1.65 -33.15 -23.20
N ILE A 84 1.05 -32.05 -23.66
CA ILE A 84 -0.20 -31.53 -23.11
C ILE A 84 -1.37 -32.22 -23.82
N THR A 85 -2.32 -32.72 -23.03
CA THR A 85 -3.57 -33.29 -23.54
C THR A 85 -4.71 -32.29 -23.53
N SER A 86 -4.74 -31.39 -22.53
CA SER A 86 -5.77 -30.38 -22.42
C SER A 86 -5.32 -29.16 -21.61
N ILE A 87 -5.93 -28.02 -21.90
CA ILE A 87 -5.88 -26.82 -21.09
C ILE A 87 -7.32 -26.45 -20.73
N GLY A 88 -7.56 -26.17 -19.45
CA GLY A 88 -8.86 -25.73 -18.94
C GLY A 88 -8.73 -24.41 -18.18
N TYR A 89 -9.68 -23.51 -18.38
CA TYR A 89 -9.70 -22.18 -17.73
C TYR A 89 -11.11 -21.78 -17.26
N ALA A 90 -12.00 -22.77 -17.09
CA ALA A 90 -13.35 -22.55 -16.56
C ALA A 90 -13.36 -22.07 -15.09
N GLN A 91 -12.30 -22.39 -14.33
CA GLN A 91 -12.07 -21.89 -12.96
C GLN A 91 -11.03 -20.77 -12.93
N SER A 92 -10.83 -20.07 -14.05
CA SER A 92 -9.94 -18.92 -14.09
C SER A 92 -10.53 -17.76 -13.30
N ILE A 93 -9.67 -16.97 -12.65
CA ILE A 93 -10.02 -15.66 -12.12
C ILE A 93 -10.30 -14.64 -13.23
N PHE A 94 -9.85 -14.89 -14.47
CA PHE A 94 -10.09 -14.04 -15.62
C PHE A 94 -11.33 -14.49 -16.39
N ASN A 95 -12.15 -13.53 -16.77
CA ASN A 95 -13.37 -13.75 -17.58
C ASN A 95 -13.27 -13.15 -18.98
N LEU A 96 -12.21 -12.40 -19.28
CA LEU A 96 -11.91 -11.87 -20.60
C LEU A 96 -10.54 -12.37 -21.06
N TRP A 97 -10.40 -12.71 -22.34
CA TRP A 97 -9.16 -13.19 -22.92
C TRP A 97 -8.82 -12.36 -24.15
N THR A 98 -7.67 -11.68 -24.12
CA THR A 98 -7.14 -10.97 -25.30
C THR A 98 -6.31 -11.88 -26.18
N ASP A 99 -5.71 -12.92 -25.59
CA ASP A 99 -5.27 -14.12 -26.29
C ASP A 99 -5.67 -15.35 -25.47
N GLU A 100 -6.56 -16.15 -26.05
CA GLU A 100 -7.04 -17.37 -25.40
C GLU A 100 -5.89 -18.34 -25.09
N PRO A 101 -5.99 -19.09 -23.99
CA PRO A 101 -4.97 -20.05 -23.61
C PRO A 101 -4.74 -21.11 -24.70
N LYS A 102 -3.53 -21.17 -25.24
CA LYS A 102 -3.15 -22.08 -26.33
C LYS A 102 -1.82 -22.74 -26.04
N PHE A 103 -1.65 -23.96 -26.54
CA PHE A 103 -0.40 -24.72 -26.42
C PHE A 103 0.09 -25.30 -27.73
N SER A 104 1.37 -25.67 -27.75
CA SER A 104 2.01 -26.42 -28.85
C SER A 104 2.93 -27.49 -28.27
N ASN A 105 2.58 -28.76 -28.49
CA ASN A 105 3.45 -29.89 -28.13
C ASN A 105 4.74 -29.91 -28.95
N ALA A 106 4.68 -29.49 -30.22
CA ALA A 106 5.87 -29.41 -31.06
C ALA A 106 6.87 -28.35 -30.58
N ALA A 107 6.39 -27.21 -30.08
CA ALA A 107 7.25 -26.14 -29.58
C ALA A 107 7.54 -26.23 -28.06
N GLY A 108 6.78 -27.03 -27.31
CA GLY A 108 6.90 -27.11 -25.85
C GLY A 108 6.43 -25.84 -25.15
N THR A 109 5.38 -25.17 -25.66
CA THR A 109 4.93 -23.86 -25.16
C THR A 109 3.46 -23.81 -24.84
N VAL A 110 3.09 -23.04 -23.81
CA VAL A 110 1.73 -22.58 -23.48
C VAL A 110 1.76 -21.05 -23.39
N ARG A 111 0.75 -20.37 -23.94
CA ARG A 111 0.60 -18.91 -23.83
C ARG A 111 -0.82 -18.54 -23.46
N PHE A 112 -0.97 -17.41 -22.76
CA PHE A 112 -2.26 -16.82 -22.47
C PHE A 112 -2.12 -15.33 -22.18
N SER A 113 -3.22 -14.60 -22.38
CA SER A 113 -3.37 -13.23 -21.92
C SER A 113 -4.82 -12.99 -21.50
N GLY A 114 -5.04 -12.86 -20.20
CA GLY A 114 -6.37 -12.77 -19.58
C GLY A 114 -6.54 -11.51 -18.74
N GLY A 115 -7.79 -11.09 -18.57
CA GLY A 115 -8.19 -9.95 -17.78
C GLY A 115 -9.46 -10.16 -16.97
N LEU A 116 -9.57 -9.38 -15.90
CA LEU A 116 -10.72 -9.26 -15.01
C LEU A 116 -10.95 -7.76 -14.77
N PRO A 117 -12.08 -7.20 -15.24
CA PRO A 117 -12.44 -5.80 -14.98
C PRO A 117 -12.56 -5.47 -13.48
N ASN A 118 -12.77 -4.18 -13.18
CA ASN A 118 -12.97 -3.68 -11.81
C ASN A 118 -14.06 -4.50 -11.07
N PRO A 119 -13.86 -4.94 -9.80
CA PRO A 119 -12.81 -4.55 -8.84
C PRO A 119 -11.44 -5.22 -9.00
N GLY A 120 -11.26 -6.10 -10.00
CA GLY A 120 -10.05 -6.91 -10.15
C GLY A 120 -10.00 -8.06 -9.13
N PHE A 121 -8.86 -8.73 -9.07
CA PHE A 121 -8.60 -9.87 -8.17
C PHE A 121 -7.55 -9.51 -7.12
N ILE A 122 -7.79 -9.89 -5.87
CA ILE A 122 -6.81 -9.84 -4.78
C ILE A 122 -6.78 -11.23 -4.15
N GLY A 123 -5.60 -11.84 -4.06
CA GLY A 123 -5.48 -13.15 -3.43
C GLY A 123 -4.08 -13.74 -3.52
N SER A 124 -3.82 -14.75 -2.69
CA SER A 124 -2.52 -15.44 -2.65
C SER A 124 -2.42 -16.61 -3.62
N SER A 125 -3.53 -17.06 -4.21
CA SER A 125 -3.58 -18.21 -5.12
C SER A 125 -4.75 -18.14 -6.11
N GLY A 126 -4.80 -17.09 -6.93
CA GLY A 126 -5.76 -16.99 -8.03
C GLY A 126 -5.45 -17.98 -9.13
N SER A 127 -6.36 -18.91 -9.42
CA SER A 127 -6.22 -19.88 -10.52
C SER A 127 -6.35 -19.17 -11.86
N VAL A 128 -5.39 -19.38 -12.77
CA VAL A 128 -5.43 -18.82 -14.13
C VAL A 128 -5.74 -19.93 -15.14
N LEU A 129 -4.90 -20.97 -15.19
CA LEU A 129 -5.05 -22.11 -16.10
C LEU A 129 -4.85 -23.42 -15.37
N ARG A 130 -5.54 -24.47 -15.81
CA ARG A 130 -5.21 -25.87 -15.55
C ARG A 130 -4.60 -26.48 -16.80
N ILE A 131 -3.42 -27.06 -16.67
CA ILE A 131 -2.75 -27.78 -17.77
C ILE A 131 -2.68 -29.25 -17.38
N THR A 132 -3.15 -30.13 -18.26
CA THR A 132 -3.06 -31.59 -18.09
C THR A 132 -1.96 -32.14 -18.98
N PHE A 133 -0.96 -32.75 -18.36
CA PHE A 133 0.19 -33.35 -19.01
C PHE A 133 0.05 -34.88 -19.08
N LYS A 134 0.57 -35.44 -20.17
CA LYS A 134 0.84 -36.86 -20.37
C LYS A 134 2.35 -37.06 -20.49
N PRO A 135 3.02 -37.68 -19.52
CA PRO A 135 4.42 -38.05 -19.66
C PRO A 135 4.62 -39.12 -20.72
N LYS A 136 5.65 -38.96 -21.56
CA LYS A 136 6.00 -39.88 -22.64
C LYS A 136 7.42 -40.48 -22.54
N ALA A 137 8.31 -39.87 -21.74
CA ALA A 137 9.65 -40.38 -21.50
C ALA A 137 10.14 -40.08 -20.08
N ALA A 138 10.93 -40.99 -19.52
CA ALA A 138 11.49 -40.85 -18.18
C ALA A 138 12.55 -39.73 -18.06
N GLY A 139 12.65 -39.17 -16.86
CA GLY A 139 13.61 -38.13 -16.48
C GLY A 139 12.97 -36.89 -15.86
N GLN A 140 13.79 -35.90 -15.54
CA GLN A 140 13.36 -34.59 -15.03
C GLN A 140 12.70 -33.74 -16.11
N ALA A 141 11.47 -33.31 -15.91
CA ALA A 141 10.70 -32.50 -16.85
C ALA A 141 10.40 -31.12 -16.24
N PRO A 142 11.23 -30.09 -16.50
CA PRO A 142 10.97 -28.73 -16.04
C PRO A 142 9.78 -28.12 -16.79
N VAL A 143 8.99 -27.33 -16.07
CA VAL A 143 7.95 -26.45 -16.60
C VAL A 143 8.19 -25.05 -16.06
N VAL A 144 8.57 -24.11 -16.92
CA VAL A 144 9.11 -22.81 -16.51
C VAL A 144 8.44 -21.67 -17.25
N PHE A 145 8.33 -20.51 -16.62
CA PHE A 145 7.90 -19.29 -17.31
C PHE A 145 9.07 -18.71 -18.11
N SER A 146 8.85 -18.40 -19.38
CA SER A 146 9.82 -17.68 -20.21
C SER A 146 9.58 -16.18 -20.20
N SER A 147 8.33 -15.76 -20.06
CA SER A 147 7.93 -14.36 -19.88
C SER A 147 6.60 -14.27 -19.14
N GLY A 148 6.35 -13.13 -18.50
CA GLY A 148 5.05 -12.82 -17.94
C GLY A 148 4.88 -11.36 -17.55
N SER A 149 3.63 -10.98 -17.30
CA SER A 149 3.25 -9.70 -16.70
C SER A 149 2.03 -9.88 -15.82
N VAL A 150 1.93 -9.07 -14.77
CA VAL A 150 0.77 -8.99 -13.88
C VAL A 150 0.48 -7.52 -13.68
N LEU A 151 -0.67 -7.05 -14.17
CA LEU A 151 -1.00 -5.62 -14.18
C LEU A 151 -1.90 -5.26 -13.01
N ALA A 152 -1.53 -4.19 -12.31
CA ALA A 152 -2.32 -3.61 -11.24
C ALA A 152 -3.66 -3.07 -11.77
N ASN A 153 -4.71 -3.22 -10.98
CA ASN A 153 -6.00 -2.59 -11.25
C ASN A 153 -5.98 -1.10 -10.85
N ASP A 154 -5.12 -0.31 -11.49
CA ASP A 154 -4.87 1.11 -11.19
C ASP A 154 -5.24 2.07 -12.34
N GLY A 155 -5.75 1.52 -13.45
CA GLY A 155 -6.09 2.27 -14.66
C GLY A 155 -4.89 2.75 -15.49
N LYS A 156 -3.65 2.48 -15.06
CA LYS A 156 -2.40 2.87 -15.75
C LYS A 156 -1.68 1.70 -16.41
N GLY A 157 -2.06 0.47 -16.07
CA GLY A 157 -1.42 -0.73 -16.60
C GLY A 157 -0.05 -1.00 -15.96
N THR A 158 0.14 -0.60 -14.70
CA THR A 158 1.41 -0.80 -13.99
C THR A 158 1.69 -2.29 -13.82
N ASN A 159 2.83 -2.78 -14.34
CA ASN A 159 3.27 -4.16 -14.12
C ASN A 159 3.88 -4.30 -12.72
N ILE A 160 3.31 -5.22 -11.93
CA ILE A 160 3.72 -5.51 -10.54
C ILE A 160 4.28 -6.93 -10.38
N LEU A 161 4.55 -7.63 -11.48
CA LEU A 161 5.18 -8.96 -11.44
C LEU A 161 6.64 -8.85 -10.95
N ASP A 162 6.92 -9.54 -9.85
CA ASP A 162 8.24 -9.59 -9.21
C ASP A 162 8.95 -10.92 -9.45
N ALA A 163 8.21 -12.03 -9.39
CA ALA A 163 8.79 -13.36 -9.52
C ALA A 163 7.94 -14.32 -10.36
N MET A 164 8.60 -15.25 -11.02
CA MET A 164 7.98 -16.37 -11.72
C MET A 164 8.56 -17.69 -11.20
N ARG A 165 7.70 -18.56 -10.66
CA ARG A 165 8.10 -19.82 -10.03
C ARG A 165 7.59 -21.01 -10.84
N GLY A 166 8.49 -21.63 -11.60
CA GLY A 166 8.20 -22.84 -12.36
C GLY A 166 8.04 -24.09 -11.47
N ALA A 167 7.96 -25.24 -12.12
CA ALA A 167 7.89 -26.55 -11.49
C ALA A 167 8.92 -27.51 -12.11
N LEU A 168 9.28 -28.56 -11.36
CA LEU A 168 10.16 -29.63 -11.81
C LEU A 168 9.54 -30.98 -11.48
N PHE A 169 9.18 -31.76 -12.49
CA PHE A 169 8.56 -33.07 -12.32
C PHE A 169 9.54 -34.19 -12.60
N THR A 170 9.43 -35.28 -11.85
CA THR A 170 10.22 -36.50 -12.08
C THR A 170 9.36 -37.54 -12.79
N ILE A 171 9.69 -37.87 -14.03
CA ILE A 171 9.00 -38.91 -14.79
C ILE A 171 9.74 -40.23 -14.63
N THR A 172 9.02 -41.25 -14.16
CA THR A 172 9.52 -42.60 -14.01
C THR A 172 9.02 -43.48 -15.16
N SER A 173 9.83 -44.47 -15.56
CA SER A 173 9.40 -45.45 -16.55
C SER A 173 8.23 -46.26 -16.00
N ALA A 174 7.22 -46.52 -16.83
CA ALA A 174 6.26 -47.56 -16.53
C ALA A 174 7.04 -48.89 -16.49
N VAL A 175 7.05 -49.57 -15.35
CA VAL A 175 7.62 -50.92 -15.28
C VAL A 175 6.75 -51.80 -16.18
N GLU A 176 7.33 -52.34 -17.25
CA GLU A 176 6.72 -53.43 -17.98
C GLU A 176 6.38 -54.53 -16.98
N LYS A 177 5.10 -54.88 -16.88
CA LYS A 177 4.67 -56.12 -16.25
C LYS A 177 5.58 -57.23 -16.80
N PRO A 178 6.30 -58.01 -15.96
CA PRO A 178 7.13 -59.09 -16.45
C PRO A 178 6.30 -59.98 -17.37
N SER A 179 6.71 -60.11 -18.64
CA SER A 179 6.17 -61.13 -19.51
C SER A 179 6.56 -62.47 -18.91
N ALA A 180 5.61 -63.12 -18.25
CA ALA A 180 5.76 -64.51 -17.82
C ALA A 180 6.13 -65.37 -19.05
N PRO A 181 7.03 -66.36 -18.91
CA PRO A 181 7.46 -67.20 -20.02
C PRO A 181 6.28 -67.98 -20.61
N ALA A 182 6.26 -68.05 -21.94
CA ALA A 182 5.21 -68.69 -22.74
C ALA A 182 4.91 -70.14 -22.29
N PRO A 183 3.64 -70.51 -22.03
CA PRO A 183 3.22 -71.90 -21.99
C PRO A 183 2.71 -72.36 -23.37
N ALA A 184 3.17 -73.53 -23.81
CA ALA A 184 2.64 -74.28 -24.94
C ALA A 184 1.22 -74.83 -24.65
N PRO A 185 0.44 -75.23 -25.68
CA PRO A 185 -1.02 -75.16 -25.66
C PRO A 185 -1.70 -76.43 -25.13
N ALA A 186 -2.75 -76.24 -24.33
CA ALA A 186 -3.82 -77.22 -24.14
C ALA A 186 -5.13 -76.46 -23.88
N ALA A 187 -6.21 -76.98 -24.45
CA ALA A 187 -7.42 -76.26 -24.76
C ALA A 187 -8.50 -76.32 -23.66
N LYS A 188 -9.48 -75.41 -23.84
CA LYS A 188 -10.93 -75.47 -23.51
C LYS A 188 -11.39 -74.91 -22.14
N PRO A 189 -12.64 -74.40 -22.04
CA PRO A 189 -12.92 -72.94 -22.00
C PRO A 189 -13.77 -72.48 -20.79
N VAL A 190 -14.00 -71.15 -20.72
CA VAL A 190 -15.05 -70.42 -19.93
C VAL A 190 -14.79 -70.43 -18.40
N PHE A 191 -14.78 -69.34 -17.63
CA PHE A 191 -15.53 -68.09 -17.62
C PHE A 191 -14.61 -66.90 -17.27
N GLU A 192 -14.65 -65.86 -18.10
CA GLU A 192 -14.22 -64.52 -17.68
C GLU A 192 -15.42 -63.90 -16.95
N GLU A 193 -15.49 -64.08 -15.64
CA GLU A 193 -16.40 -63.29 -14.82
C GLU A 193 -15.86 -61.87 -14.82
N VAL A 194 -16.37 -61.07 -15.73
CA VAL A 194 -16.19 -59.62 -15.73
C VAL A 194 -16.84 -59.10 -14.46
N GLU A 195 -16.09 -59.05 -13.36
CA GLU A 195 -16.50 -58.35 -12.15
C GLU A 195 -16.85 -56.92 -12.55
N LYS A 196 -18.15 -56.61 -12.50
CA LYS A 196 -18.67 -55.30 -12.83
C LYS A 196 -17.91 -54.25 -11.99
N PRO A 197 -17.27 -53.25 -12.61
CA PRO A 197 -16.49 -52.28 -11.86
C PRO A 197 -17.40 -51.55 -10.86
N LEU A 198 -16.97 -51.50 -9.60
CA LEU A 198 -17.68 -50.82 -8.53
C LEU A 198 -17.84 -49.33 -8.88
N ALA A 199 -19.07 -48.84 -8.88
CA ALA A 199 -19.35 -47.44 -9.23
C ALA A 199 -18.68 -46.47 -8.24
N PRO A 200 -18.15 -45.32 -8.69
CA PRO A 200 -17.59 -44.30 -7.81
C PRO A 200 -18.70 -43.68 -6.94
N PRO A 201 -18.39 -43.20 -5.73
CA PRO A 201 -19.33 -42.44 -4.92
C PRO A 201 -19.56 -41.04 -5.52
N THR A 202 -20.70 -40.45 -5.21
CA THR A 202 -21.07 -39.09 -5.61
C THR A 202 -21.11 -38.20 -4.37
N ILE A 203 -20.33 -37.12 -4.39
CA ILE A 203 -20.45 -36.08 -3.37
C ILE A 203 -21.60 -35.16 -3.78
N THR A 204 -22.61 -35.02 -2.93
CA THR A 204 -23.88 -34.33 -3.27
C THR A 204 -23.99 -32.95 -2.62
N GLU A 205 -23.41 -32.76 -1.43
CA GLU A 205 -23.54 -31.51 -0.68
C GLU A 205 -22.21 -31.17 0.01
N TRP A 206 -21.72 -29.96 -0.25
CA TRP A 206 -20.51 -29.42 0.37
C TRP A 206 -20.58 -27.88 0.40
N PRO A 207 -19.92 -27.23 1.37
CA PRO A 207 -19.78 -25.78 1.35
C PRO A 207 -18.83 -25.38 0.22
N LYS A 208 -19.23 -24.43 -0.63
CA LYS A 208 -18.32 -23.85 -1.64
C LYS A 208 -17.28 -22.93 -1.01
N GLU A 209 -17.70 -22.21 0.03
CA GLU A 209 -16.89 -21.31 0.84
C GLU A 209 -17.11 -21.62 2.32
N LEU A 210 -16.03 -21.54 3.11
CA LEU A 210 -16.05 -21.77 4.55
C LEU A 210 -15.06 -20.81 5.24
N GLU A 211 -15.32 -20.38 6.48
CA GLU A 211 -14.32 -19.59 7.21
C GLU A 211 -13.35 -20.51 7.96
N ALA A 212 -12.08 -20.08 8.04
CA ALA A 212 -11.08 -20.78 8.84
C ALA A 212 -11.56 -20.94 10.29
N GLY A 213 -11.43 -22.14 10.85
CA GLY A 213 -11.97 -22.48 12.17
C GLY A 213 -13.37 -23.10 12.18
N GLN A 214 -14.14 -23.01 11.09
CA GLN A 214 -15.46 -23.64 11.01
C GLN A 214 -15.37 -25.14 10.69
N VAL A 215 -16.47 -25.86 10.93
CA VAL A 215 -16.54 -27.30 10.72
C VAL A 215 -16.80 -27.60 9.24
N LEU A 216 -15.87 -28.31 8.59
CA LEU A 216 -16.07 -28.81 7.23
C LEU A 216 -16.88 -30.11 7.26
N SER A 217 -18.10 -30.07 6.72
CA SER A 217 -18.97 -31.24 6.57
C SER A 217 -19.35 -31.45 5.11
N VAL A 218 -19.38 -32.71 4.67
CA VAL A 218 -19.72 -33.11 3.30
C VAL A 218 -20.65 -34.31 3.33
N LYS A 219 -21.65 -34.31 2.46
CA LYS A 219 -22.58 -35.43 2.29
C LYS A 219 -22.49 -35.99 0.87
N GLY A 220 -22.81 -37.27 0.74
CA GLY A 220 -22.83 -37.94 -0.54
C GLY A 220 -23.57 -39.26 -0.54
N LEU A 221 -23.51 -39.91 -1.70
CA LEU A 221 -24.03 -41.24 -1.98
C LEU A 221 -22.88 -42.16 -2.37
N GLY A 222 -22.71 -43.26 -1.67
CA GLY A 222 -21.73 -44.29 -1.97
C GLY A 222 -22.38 -45.66 -2.13
N TYR A 223 -21.56 -46.70 -2.09
CA TYR A 223 -22.04 -48.08 -2.14
C TYR A 223 -22.79 -48.42 -0.83
N PRO A 224 -24.05 -48.89 -0.87
CA PRO A 224 -24.82 -49.19 0.33
C PRO A 224 -24.11 -50.18 1.26
N ASN A 225 -24.08 -49.86 2.56
CA ASN A 225 -23.32 -50.59 3.60
C ASN A 225 -21.82 -50.77 3.29
N GLY A 226 -21.29 -50.06 2.28
CA GLY A 226 -19.90 -50.10 1.87
C GLY A 226 -19.04 -49.12 2.66
N LYS A 227 -17.74 -49.39 2.68
CA LYS A 227 -16.75 -48.44 3.20
C LYS A 227 -16.49 -47.37 2.14
N ILE A 228 -16.27 -46.14 2.58
CA ILE A 228 -15.95 -44.99 1.76
C ILE A 228 -14.64 -44.40 2.27
N LEU A 229 -13.65 -44.28 1.38
CA LEU A 229 -12.40 -43.59 1.63
C LEU A 229 -12.54 -42.15 1.14
N ILE A 230 -12.45 -41.18 2.05
CA ILE A 230 -12.60 -39.76 1.76
C ILE A 230 -11.24 -39.11 1.90
N ALA A 231 -10.73 -38.57 0.80
CA ALA A 231 -9.46 -37.87 0.76
C ALA A 231 -9.69 -36.35 0.81
N VAL A 232 -9.01 -35.69 1.74
CA VAL A 232 -9.00 -34.23 1.93
C VAL A 232 -7.59 -33.72 1.70
N GLN A 233 -7.43 -32.79 0.75
CA GLN A 233 -6.13 -32.22 0.41
C GLN A 233 -6.17 -30.69 0.54
N LYS A 234 -5.31 -30.12 1.40
CA LYS A 234 -5.09 -28.67 1.48
C LYS A 234 -4.00 -28.28 0.48
N GLY A 235 -4.34 -27.49 -0.54
CA GLY A 235 -3.39 -27.07 -1.57
C GLY A 235 -2.66 -28.24 -2.22
N LEU A 236 -1.38 -28.39 -1.85
CA LEU A 236 -0.45 -29.42 -2.35
C LEU A 236 -0.01 -30.42 -1.29
N ASP A 237 -0.51 -30.30 -0.06
CA ASP A 237 -0.14 -31.22 1.01
C ASP A 237 -0.56 -32.66 0.64
N ASP A 238 0.03 -33.65 1.31
CA ASP A 238 -0.40 -35.03 1.13
C ASP A 238 -1.88 -35.18 1.52
N PRO A 239 -2.70 -35.86 0.69
CA PRO A 239 -4.11 -36.02 0.98
C PRO A 239 -4.30 -36.85 2.25
N ARG A 240 -5.02 -36.30 3.21
CA ARG A 240 -5.47 -37.05 4.36
C ARG A 240 -6.65 -37.93 3.95
N VAL A 241 -6.52 -39.24 4.11
CA VAL A 241 -7.59 -40.19 3.84
C VAL A 241 -8.24 -40.59 5.16
N ASP A 242 -9.54 -40.37 5.29
CA ASP A 242 -10.36 -40.85 6.39
C ASP A 242 -11.37 -41.89 5.88
N GLU A 243 -11.66 -42.89 6.71
CA GLU A 243 -12.64 -43.93 6.39
C GLU A 243 -14.02 -43.59 6.97
N ARG A 244 -15.08 -43.81 6.20
CA ARG A 244 -16.49 -43.73 6.64
C ARG A 244 -17.27 -44.91 6.08
N PHE A 245 -18.48 -45.12 6.57
CA PHE A 245 -19.39 -46.13 6.05
C PHE A 245 -20.65 -45.45 5.51
N ALA A 246 -21.13 -45.94 4.38
CA ALA A 246 -22.44 -45.56 3.86
C ALA A 246 -23.53 -46.29 4.64
N GLY A 247 -24.69 -45.65 4.81
CA GLY A 247 -25.89 -46.30 5.32
C GLY A 247 -26.44 -47.35 4.35
N SER A 248 -27.52 -48.02 4.76
CA SER A 248 -28.24 -48.99 3.93
C SER A 248 -28.87 -48.36 2.69
N ASP A 249 -29.09 -47.06 2.70
CA ASP A 249 -29.55 -46.24 1.58
C ASP A 249 -28.40 -45.67 0.73
N GLY A 250 -27.15 -46.02 1.05
CA GLY A 250 -25.95 -45.50 0.40
C GLY A 250 -25.56 -44.08 0.85
N ARG A 251 -26.32 -43.42 1.72
CA ARG A 251 -25.97 -42.06 2.17
C ARG A 251 -24.82 -42.09 3.15
N PHE A 252 -23.94 -41.09 3.04
CA PHE A 252 -22.90 -40.85 4.03
C PHE A 252 -22.81 -39.37 4.38
N ASN A 253 -22.39 -39.10 5.62
CA ASN A 253 -21.99 -37.78 6.08
C ASN A 253 -20.58 -37.86 6.64
N TYR A 254 -19.75 -36.89 6.26
CA TYR A 254 -18.37 -36.79 6.67
C TYR A 254 -18.11 -35.42 7.27
N THR A 255 -17.55 -35.42 8.47
CA THR A 255 -17.01 -34.23 9.13
C THR A 255 -15.49 -34.35 9.19
N TYR A 256 -14.79 -33.32 8.70
CA TYR A 256 -13.34 -33.24 8.75
C TYR A 256 -12.88 -33.09 10.20
N GLY A 257 -12.02 -34.01 10.65
CA GLY A 257 -11.63 -34.09 12.07
C GLY A 257 -10.58 -33.07 12.51
N LYS A 258 -10.09 -32.20 11.61
CA LYS A 258 -9.13 -31.14 11.92
C LYS A 258 -9.76 -29.77 11.69
N THR A 259 -9.24 -28.78 12.41
CA THR A 259 -9.55 -27.38 12.14
C THR A 259 -9.12 -27.04 10.73
N VAL A 260 -10.03 -26.41 9.98
CA VAL A 260 -9.72 -25.93 8.65
C VAL A 260 -8.97 -24.60 8.71
N GLU A 261 -7.89 -24.53 7.95
CA GLU A 261 -7.06 -23.34 7.83
C GLU A 261 -7.35 -22.64 6.51
N THR A 262 -6.94 -21.38 6.38
CA THR A 262 -7.11 -20.66 5.13
C THR A 262 -6.40 -21.37 3.98
N GLY A 263 -7.08 -21.46 2.83
CA GLY A 263 -6.56 -22.12 1.65
C GLY A 263 -7.62 -22.87 0.85
N LEU A 264 -7.17 -23.45 -0.27
CA LEU A 264 -8.02 -24.19 -1.19
C LEU A 264 -7.96 -25.68 -0.86
N TYR A 265 -9.11 -26.26 -0.54
CA TYR A 265 -9.25 -27.68 -0.20
C TYR A 265 -9.87 -28.43 -1.37
N ARG A 266 -9.33 -29.62 -1.64
CA ARG A 266 -9.89 -30.58 -2.60
C ARG A 266 -10.36 -31.81 -1.86
N LEU A 267 -11.56 -32.27 -2.17
CA LEU A 267 -12.12 -33.52 -1.66
C LEU A 267 -12.52 -34.46 -2.78
N TRP A 268 -12.23 -35.75 -2.60
CA TRP A 268 -12.78 -36.83 -3.42
C TRP A 268 -12.97 -38.08 -2.57
N ALA A 269 -13.81 -38.99 -3.06
CA ALA A 269 -14.14 -40.22 -2.36
C ALA A 269 -13.99 -41.45 -3.25
N LYS A 270 -13.77 -42.62 -2.64
CA LYS A 270 -13.79 -43.93 -3.29
C LYS A 270 -14.64 -44.90 -2.46
N ASN A 271 -15.43 -45.73 -3.11
CA ASN A 271 -16.11 -46.86 -2.47
C ASN A 271 -15.15 -48.03 -2.33
N VAL A 272 -15.36 -48.83 -1.29
CA VAL A 272 -14.72 -50.12 -1.05
C VAL A 272 -15.82 -51.12 -0.73
N SER A 273 -15.96 -52.16 -1.56
CA SER A 273 -16.93 -53.23 -1.34
C SER A 273 -16.54 -54.08 -0.11
N PRO A 274 -17.47 -54.87 0.46
CA PRO A 274 -17.15 -55.85 1.50
C PRO A 274 -16.02 -56.82 1.10
N ASP A 275 -15.92 -57.14 -0.19
CA ASP A 275 -14.90 -58.02 -0.77
C ASP A 275 -13.54 -57.32 -1.02
N GLY A 276 -13.43 -56.03 -0.67
CA GLY A 276 -12.21 -55.25 -0.77
C GLY A 276 -11.97 -54.57 -2.14
N VAL A 277 -12.92 -54.65 -3.07
CA VAL A 277 -12.83 -54.00 -4.39
C VAL A 277 -12.98 -52.49 -4.24
N VAL A 278 -12.06 -51.72 -4.81
CA VAL A 278 -12.05 -50.25 -4.72
C VAL A 278 -12.56 -49.63 -6.01
N SER A 279 -13.49 -48.67 -5.92
CA SER A 279 -14.00 -47.94 -7.08
C SER A 279 -13.00 -46.92 -7.65
N ALA A 280 -13.31 -46.37 -8.82
CA ALA A 280 -12.73 -45.10 -9.26
C ALA A 280 -13.03 -43.97 -8.25
N SER A 281 -12.27 -42.87 -8.35
CA SER A 281 -12.53 -41.65 -7.56
C SER A 281 -13.83 -40.98 -8.01
N SER A 282 -14.53 -40.35 -7.06
CA SER A 282 -15.57 -39.36 -7.34
C SER A 282 -14.99 -38.15 -8.08
N ASP A 283 -15.89 -37.30 -8.58
CA ASP A 283 -15.52 -35.94 -8.94
C ASP A 283 -14.88 -35.22 -7.75
N ILE A 284 -13.89 -34.38 -8.06
CA ILE A 284 -13.20 -33.58 -7.05
C ILE A 284 -14.05 -32.35 -6.77
N VAL A 285 -14.47 -32.20 -5.52
CA VAL A 285 -15.11 -30.96 -5.04
C VAL A 285 -14.05 -30.04 -4.46
N THR A 286 -14.18 -28.75 -4.73
CA THR A 286 -13.25 -27.71 -4.26
C THR A 286 -13.96 -26.79 -3.27
N ILE A 287 -13.26 -26.45 -2.20
CA ILE A 287 -13.78 -25.64 -1.09
C ILE A 287 -12.75 -24.55 -0.81
N GLU A 288 -13.18 -23.30 -0.88
CA GLU A 288 -12.34 -22.17 -0.52
C GLU A 288 -12.51 -21.82 0.95
N ILE A 289 -11.42 -21.92 1.72
CA ILE A 289 -11.43 -21.60 3.13
C ILE A 289 -10.80 -20.23 3.32
N THR A 290 -11.63 -19.25 3.66
CA THR A 290 -11.25 -17.85 3.73
C THR A 290 -10.97 -17.42 5.17
N ALA A 291 -10.16 -16.39 5.34
CA ALA A 291 -9.97 -15.79 6.66
C ALA A 291 -11.30 -15.16 7.13
N PRO A 292 -11.61 -15.20 8.44
CA PRO A 292 -12.77 -14.51 8.97
C PRO A 292 -12.82 -13.03 8.54
N LEU A 293 -14.02 -12.52 8.29
CA LEU A 293 -14.23 -11.15 7.80
C LEU A 293 -13.49 -10.08 8.63
N PHE A 294 -13.45 -10.21 9.95
CA PHE A 294 -12.78 -9.24 10.82
C PHE A 294 -11.26 -9.16 10.61
N PHE A 295 -10.58 -10.24 10.23
CA PHE A 295 -9.16 -10.22 9.87
C PHE A 295 -8.95 -9.54 8.50
N ARG A 296 -9.86 -9.77 7.55
CA ARG A 296 -9.84 -9.13 6.23
C ARG A 296 -10.08 -7.62 6.32
N ILE A 297 -10.97 -7.18 7.20
CA ILE A 297 -11.26 -5.76 7.43
C ILE A 297 -10.19 -5.12 8.32
N GLY A 298 -9.68 -5.83 9.33
CA GLY A 298 -8.68 -5.33 10.26
C GLY A 298 -7.33 -5.03 9.60
N THR A 299 -6.90 -5.84 8.65
CA THR A 299 -5.67 -5.58 7.86
C THR A 299 -5.79 -4.33 7.00
N ILE A 300 -6.96 -4.11 6.40
CA ILE A 300 -7.28 -2.86 5.69
C ILE A 300 -7.22 -1.68 6.66
N ALA A 301 -7.88 -1.78 7.82
CA ALA A 301 -7.89 -0.73 8.83
C ALA A 301 -6.48 -0.40 9.36
N LEU A 302 -5.64 -1.40 9.60
CA LEU A 302 -4.26 -1.22 10.07
C LEU A 302 -3.36 -0.53 9.02
N ASN A 303 -3.49 -0.90 7.75
CA ASN A 303 -2.73 -0.27 6.67
C ASN A 303 -3.05 1.22 6.56
N TYR A 304 -4.34 1.59 6.64
CA TYR A 304 -4.76 2.99 6.59
C TYR A 304 -4.58 3.73 7.92
N ALA A 305 -4.54 3.04 9.07
CA ALA A 305 -4.35 3.67 10.37
C ALA A 305 -3.03 4.44 10.44
N SER A 306 -1.94 3.87 9.92
CA SER A 306 -0.64 4.56 9.87
C SER A 306 -0.70 5.86 9.05
N ILE A 307 -1.38 5.82 7.90
CA ILE A 307 -1.59 6.98 7.01
C ILE A 307 -2.45 8.04 7.69
N ILE A 308 -3.53 7.64 8.36
CA ILE A 308 -4.43 8.57 9.06
C ILE A 308 -3.72 9.22 10.25
N ILE A 309 -2.99 8.45 11.06
CA ILE A 309 -2.25 8.96 12.22
C ILE A 309 -1.17 9.95 11.79
N THR A 310 -0.43 9.64 10.72
CA THR A 310 0.59 10.55 10.17
C THR A 310 -0.02 11.82 9.59
N LEU A 311 -1.16 11.73 8.88
CA LEU A 311 -1.91 12.90 8.41
C LEU A 311 -2.38 13.79 9.56
N LEU A 312 -2.93 13.20 10.62
CA LEU A 312 -3.37 13.93 11.81
C LEU A 312 -2.21 14.63 12.51
N ALA A 313 -1.04 13.98 12.61
CA ALA A 313 0.17 14.58 13.18
C ALA A 313 0.66 15.78 12.34
N LEU A 314 0.59 15.71 11.01
CA LEU A 314 0.93 16.83 10.11
C LEU A 314 -0.03 18.00 10.25
N ILE A 315 -1.34 17.73 10.37
CA ILE A 315 -2.35 18.78 10.60
C ILE A 315 -2.11 19.46 11.95
N LEU A 316 -1.85 18.68 13.01
CA LEU A 316 -1.51 19.20 14.33
C LEU A 316 -0.27 20.11 14.27
N LEU A 317 0.80 19.67 13.60
CA LEU A 317 2.02 20.44 13.42
C LEU A 317 1.74 21.78 12.73
N LEU A 318 0.95 21.78 11.65
CA LEU A 318 0.55 23.00 10.94
C LEU A 318 -0.23 23.97 11.84
N ILE A 319 -1.16 23.46 12.64
CA ILE A 319 -1.92 24.26 13.60
C ILE A 319 -0.97 24.90 14.63
N LEU A 320 -0.01 24.15 15.16
CA LEU A 320 0.98 24.65 16.12
C LEU A 320 1.86 25.75 15.50
N ILE A 321 2.31 25.59 14.25
CA ILE A 321 3.09 26.62 13.53
C ILE A 321 2.24 27.88 13.33
N MET A 322 0.97 27.73 12.93
CA MET A 322 0.07 28.86 12.73
C MET A 322 -0.18 29.63 14.03
N LEU A 323 -0.42 28.93 15.14
CA LEU A 323 -0.58 29.51 16.47
C LEU A 323 0.70 30.23 16.92
N TRP A 324 1.87 29.65 16.65
CA TRP A 324 3.16 30.25 16.99
C TRP A 324 3.40 31.55 16.21
N ILE A 325 3.13 31.57 14.90
CA ILE A 325 3.23 32.77 14.06
C ILE A 325 2.25 33.84 14.55
N TRP A 326 1.01 33.47 14.82
CA TRP A 326 -0.02 34.40 15.31
C TRP A 326 0.38 35.03 16.65
N TRP A 327 0.83 34.22 17.61
CA TRP A 327 1.33 34.69 18.90
C TRP A 327 2.53 35.63 18.73
N ARG A 328 3.45 35.28 17.83
CA ARG A 328 4.64 36.08 17.55
C ARG A 328 4.29 37.44 16.95
N VAL A 329 3.37 37.49 16.00
CA VAL A 329 2.91 38.73 15.35
C VAL A 329 2.16 39.61 16.35
N ARG A 330 1.27 39.02 17.15
CA ARG A 330 0.53 39.77 18.17
C ARG A 330 1.45 40.47 19.17
N LYS A 331 2.46 39.75 19.69
CA LYS A 331 3.48 40.36 20.58
C LYS A 331 4.32 41.44 19.91
N TRP A 332 4.45 41.40 18.58
CA TRP A 332 5.17 42.43 17.83
C TRP A 332 4.36 43.71 17.67
N GLN A 333 3.03 43.61 17.56
CA GLN A 333 2.17 44.80 17.40
C GLN A 333 2.03 45.60 18.69
N GLU A 334 1.97 44.94 19.86
CA GLU A 334 1.83 45.61 21.15
C GLU A 334 3.00 46.57 21.49
N ARG A 335 4.18 46.36 20.92
CA ARG A 335 5.38 47.15 21.23
C ARG A 335 5.59 48.37 20.33
N GLN A 336 4.90 48.47 19.20
CA GLN A 336 5.15 49.56 18.24
C GLN A 336 4.19 50.75 18.39
N GLY A 337 3.00 50.54 18.98
CA GLY A 337 2.00 51.60 19.10
C GLY A 337 2.26 52.61 20.22
N ILE A 338 3.05 52.24 21.23
CA ILE A 338 3.27 53.08 22.41
C ILE A 338 4.21 54.25 22.07
N GLU A 339 5.34 53.96 21.44
CA GLU A 339 6.43 54.90 21.16
C GLU A 339 6.07 55.92 20.06
N ILE A 340 5.28 55.51 19.05
CA ILE A 340 4.80 56.42 18.00
C ILE A 340 3.75 57.39 18.56
N HIS A 341 2.96 56.95 19.54
CA HIS A 341 1.95 57.79 20.18
C HIS A 341 2.57 58.85 21.08
N GLU A 342 3.69 58.54 21.74
CA GLU A 342 4.43 59.47 22.60
C GLU A 342 5.07 60.60 21.77
N ALA A 343 5.75 60.26 20.67
CA ALA A 343 6.28 61.23 19.72
C ALA A 343 5.20 62.15 19.10
N GLU A 344 4.03 61.60 18.75
CA GLU A 344 2.90 62.38 18.23
C GLU A 344 2.35 63.37 19.28
N LYS A 345 2.27 62.92 20.53
CA LYS A 345 1.77 63.73 21.65
C LYS A 345 2.72 64.90 21.96
N SER A 346 4.02 64.64 22.06
CA SER A 346 5.04 65.68 22.32
C SER A 346 5.10 66.72 21.20
N LEU A 347 4.91 66.31 19.93
CA LEU A 347 4.79 67.23 18.80
C LEU A 347 3.59 68.18 18.94
N HIS A 348 2.43 67.66 19.37
CA HIS A 348 1.22 68.46 19.53
C HIS A 348 1.35 69.47 20.68
N GLU A 349 1.88 69.03 21.83
CA GLU A 349 2.16 69.89 22.99
C GLU A 349 3.17 70.99 22.62
N GLY A 350 4.20 70.66 21.84
CA GLY A 350 5.17 71.64 21.32
C GLY A 350 4.52 72.70 20.42
N PHE A 351 3.65 72.28 19.50
CA PHE A 351 2.96 73.22 18.61
C PHE A 351 1.98 74.13 19.36
N GLU A 352 1.30 73.62 20.39
CA GLU A 352 0.42 74.44 21.24
C GLU A 352 1.20 75.51 22.02
N LYS A 353 2.35 75.14 22.62
CA LYS A 353 3.25 76.07 23.32
C LYS A 353 3.72 77.18 22.37
N LEU A 354 4.19 76.82 21.18
CA LEU A 354 4.60 77.76 20.14
C LEU A 354 3.49 78.74 19.75
N GLN A 355 2.28 78.24 19.51
CA GLN A 355 1.13 79.07 19.16
C GLN A 355 0.71 79.99 20.32
N SER A 356 0.92 79.57 21.56
CA SER A 356 0.69 80.40 22.75
C SER A 356 1.72 81.52 22.86
N GLY A 357 3.02 81.20 22.75
CA GLY A 357 4.13 82.16 22.77
C GLY A 357 3.99 83.22 21.70
N LEU A 358 3.69 82.83 20.45
CA LEU A 358 3.44 83.76 19.34
C LEU A 358 2.23 84.67 19.59
N ARG A 359 1.14 84.14 20.19
CA ARG A 359 -0.03 84.96 20.57
C ARG A 359 0.26 85.92 21.71
N LYS A 360 1.15 85.56 22.63
CA LYS A 360 1.63 86.43 23.71
C LYS A 360 2.47 87.56 23.10
N TYR A 361 3.43 87.23 22.25
CA TYR A 361 4.28 88.18 21.51
C TYR A 361 3.45 89.18 20.68
N MET A 362 2.48 88.71 19.89
CA MET A 362 1.62 89.57 19.09
C MET A 362 0.76 90.53 19.94
N ARG A 363 0.28 90.08 21.11
CA ARG A 363 -0.46 90.94 22.06
C ARG A 363 0.44 91.98 22.72
N TYR A 364 1.70 91.64 23.00
CA TYR A 364 2.70 92.57 23.53
C TYR A 364 3.01 93.69 22.53
N LEU A 365 3.17 93.35 21.24
CA LEU A 365 3.42 94.33 20.18
C LEU A 365 2.26 95.31 19.94
N THR A 366 1.01 94.89 20.19
CA THR A 366 -0.17 95.74 19.95
C THR A 366 -0.57 96.63 21.12
N ALA A 367 -0.03 96.42 22.33
CA ALA A 367 -0.51 97.06 23.56
C ALA A 367 0.10 98.45 23.89
N THR A 368 1.06 98.98 23.13
CA THR A 368 1.89 100.13 23.59
C THR A 368 1.91 101.34 22.64
N LYS A 369 1.91 102.56 23.19
CA LYS A 369 1.79 103.85 22.46
C LYS A 369 3.08 104.69 22.33
N SER A 370 4.26 104.19 22.71
CA SER A 370 5.55 104.92 22.61
C SER A 370 6.68 104.01 22.13
N ILE A 371 7.55 104.53 21.27
CA ILE A 371 8.58 103.79 20.50
C ILE A 371 9.82 103.42 21.35
N GLU A 372 10.13 104.17 22.42
CA GLU A 372 11.33 103.96 23.25
C GLU A 372 11.23 102.72 24.17
N ASP A 373 10.02 102.40 24.66
CA ASP A 373 9.77 101.24 25.55
C ASP A 373 9.74 99.90 24.79
N ILE A 374 9.57 99.93 23.46
CA ILE A 374 9.49 98.74 22.61
C ILE A 374 10.86 98.06 22.55
N LYS A 375 11.94 98.83 22.35
CA LYS A 375 13.27 98.30 22.00
C LYS A 375 13.95 97.52 23.13
N ARG A 376 13.68 97.84 24.41
CA ARG A 376 14.22 97.11 25.57
C ARG A 376 13.38 95.87 25.90
N ARG A 377 12.06 95.93 25.66
CA ARG A 377 11.12 94.81 25.92
C ARG A 377 11.11 93.77 24.80
N GLU A 378 11.50 94.17 23.59
CA GLU A 378 11.69 93.28 22.44
C GLU A 378 12.73 92.20 22.76
N GLY A 379 13.87 92.58 23.35
CA GLY A 379 14.93 91.64 23.73
C GLY A 379 14.52 90.62 24.80
N GLU A 380 13.84 91.04 25.86
CA GLU A 380 13.38 90.11 26.92
C GLU A 380 12.32 89.11 26.42
N THR A 381 11.49 89.51 25.43
CA THR A 381 10.44 88.65 24.88
C THR A 381 10.98 87.73 23.78
N GLU A 382 12.00 88.17 23.05
CA GLU A 382 12.74 87.34 22.09
C GLU A 382 13.51 86.24 22.82
N GLU A 383 14.16 86.57 23.95
CA GLU A 383 14.86 85.59 24.79
C GLU A 383 13.90 84.55 25.40
N GLU A 384 12.73 84.98 25.91
CA GLU A 384 11.69 84.05 26.43
C GLU A 384 11.14 83.12 25.33
N LEU A 385 10.94 83.63 24.10
CA LEU A 385 10.45 82.83 22.98
C LEU A 385 11.52 81.85 22.46
N GLU A 386 12.80 82.27 22.46
CA GLU A 386 13.93 81.42 22.08
C GLU A 386 14.13 80.28 23.09
N GLU A 387 13.94 80.54 24.39
CA GLU A 387 13.98 79.51 25.44
C GLU A 387 12.82 78.50 25.28
N GLU A 388 11.58 78.97 25.05
CA GLU A 388 10.43 78.09 24.80
C GLU A 388 10.62 77.23 23.53
N LEU A 389 11.19 77.81 22.46
CA LEU A 389 11.48 77.10 21.22
C LEU A 389 12.51 76.00 21.41
N LYS A 390 13.56 76.28 22.18
CA LYS A 390 14.64 75.34 22.46
C LYS A 390 14.18 74.16 23.30
N ASP A 391 13.31 74.40 24.28
CA ASP A 391 12.70 73.33 25.08
C ASP A 391 11.82 72.42 24.22
N ILE A 392 11.01 73.00 23.33
CA ILE A 392 10.19 72.24 22.37
C ILE A 392 11.06 71.41 21.43
N GLU A 393 12.15 71.99 20.92
CA GLU A 393 13.09 71.30 20.03
C GLU A 393 13.75 70.11 20.74
N SER A 394 14.23 70.31 21.97
CA SER A 394 14.86 69.25 22.75
C SER A 394 13.90 68.10 23.10
N ASP A 395 12.64 68.41 23.43
CA ASP A 395 11.62 67.40 23.73
C ASP A 395 11.31 66.56 22.48
N ILE A 396 11.15 67.20 21.32
CA ILE A 396 10.87 66.51 20.05
C ILE A 396 12.08 65.69 19.59
N GLU A 397 13.30 66.22 19.71
CA GLU A 397 14.54 65.53 19.33
C GLU A 397 14.71 64.22 20.09
N LYS A 398 14.44 64.23 21.39
CA LYS A 398 14.51 63.05 22.25
C LYS A 398 13.50 61.96 21.86
N GLU A 399 12.24 62.33 21.59
CA GLU A 399 11.21 61.37 21.17
C GLU A 399 11.51 60.77 19.79
N ILE A 400 12.12 61.55 18.89
CA ILE A 400 12.56 61.05 17.58
C ILE A 400 13.74 60.09 17.75
N GLU A 401 14.68 60.39 18.65
CA GLU A 401 15.82 59.52 18.97
C GLU A 401 15.35 58.18 19.55
N ASP A 402 14.36 58.18 20.43
CA ASP A 402 13.78 56.95 21.00
C ASP A 402 13.09 56.07 19.92
N VAL A 403 12.37 56.70 18.97
CA VAL A 403 11.81 56.01 17.80
C VAL A 403 12.91 55.46 16.88
N GLU A 404 13.99 56.21 16.69
CA GLU A 404 15.14 55.82 15.85
C GLU A 404 15.95 54.68 16.49
N GLU A 405 16.21 54.69 17.81
CA GLU A 405 16.91 53.62 18.53
C GLU A 405 16.13 52.29 18.43
N ILE A 406 14.80 52.35 18.50
CA ILE A 406 13.95 51.17 18.29
C ILE A 406 14.01 50.68 16.84
N SER A 407 14.20 51.58 15.88
CA SER A 407 14.39 51.25 14.46
C SER A 407 15.78 50.64 14.18
N GLU A 408 16.83 51.13 14.85
CA GLU A 408 18.23 50.69 14.71
C GLU A 408 18.48 49.37 15.48
N ARG A 409 17.91 49.20 16.69
CA ARG A 409 17.91 47.90 17.39
C ARG A 409 17.27 46.79 16.56
N LYS A 410 16.33 47.11 15.67
CA LYS A 410 15.76 46.16 14.70
C LYS A 410 16.74 45.81 13.57
N LYS A 411 17.65 46.71 13.16
CA LYS A 411 18.71 46.42 12.18
C LYS A 411 19.82 45.56 12.79
N HIS A 412 20.31 45.90 13.99
CA HIS A 412 21.42 45.17 14.63
C HIS A 412 21.06 43.75 15.10
N LYS A 413 19.85 43.49 15.60
CA LYS A 413 19.39 42.12 15.88
C LYS A 413 19.14 41.28 14.63
N HIS A 414 19.18 41.87 13.44
CA HIS A 414 19.00 41.19 12.16
C HIS A 414 20.31 40.85 11.43
N TYR A 415 21.46 41.38 11.89
CA TYR A 415 22.78 41.12 11.30
C TYR A 415 23.83 40.53 12.26
N GLY A 416 23.57 40.43 13.56
CA GLY A 416 24.53 39.89 14.54
C GLY A 416 24.35 38.40 14.82
N HIS A 417 24.63 37.52 13.85
CA HIS A 417 25.03 36.14 14.15
C HIS A 417 25.75 35.46 12.96
N GLU A 418 26.74 36.13 12.36
CA GLU A 418 27.78 35.41 11.61
C GLU A 418 29.16 35.88 12.08
N ASP A 419 29.92 34.88 12.50
CA ASP A 419 31.38 34.79 12.74
C ASP A 419 32.00 35.46 13.96
N TYR A 420 32.53 34.63 14.86
CA TYR A 420 33.98 34.39 14.99
C TYR A 420 34.23 33.30 16.06
N ASP A 421 34.79 32.15 15.66
CA ASP A 421 35.70 31.41 16.54
C ASP A 421 36.96 31.05 15.75
N HIS A 422 38.06 31.65 16.17
CA HIS A 422 39.40 31.41 15.64
C HIS A 422 40.31 31.13 16.83
N SER A 423 41.20 30.15 16.63
CA SER A 423 42.29 29.69 17.51
C SER A 423 41.91 28.44 18.31
N ARG A 424 42.68 27.36 18.36
CA ARG A 424 44.10 27.12 18.11
C ARG A 424 44.24 25.65 17.70
N ASP A 425 45.12 25.33 16.74
CA ASP A 425 46.26 24.50 17.13
C ASP A 425 47.40 24.61 16.11
N ARG A 426 48.59 24.92 16.63
CA ARG A 426 49.87 24.65 16.00
C ARG A 426 50.55 23.63 16.89
N ARG A 427 50.65 22.38 16.44
CA ARG A 427 51.88 21.59 16.45
C ARG A 427 51.77 20.39 15.53
#